data_AF-A0A225UHP5-F1
#
_entry.id   AF-A0A225UHP5-F1
#
_cell.length_a   1.000
_cell.length_b   1.000
_cell.length_c   1.000
_cell.angle_alpha   90.00
_cell.angle_beta   90.00
_cell.angle_gamma   90.00
#
_symmetry.space_group_name_H-M   'P 1'
#
loop_
_entity.id
_entity.type
_entity.pdbx_description
1 polymer ?
#
loop_
_entity_poly.entity_id
_entity_poly.type
_entity_poly.pdbx_seq_one_letter_code
_entity_poly.pdbx_strand_id
1 'polypeptide(L)' 'QSLPAVWFEWLTSEPRVYSSRSVLAVGTVIKALRNLHKVEKLDLHIAQFHERVNTESIVDPTPASARPAFIRLQPQP' A
#
# COMPACT_ATOMS: atom_id res chain seq x y z
N GLN A 1 0.24 -2.08 -21.41
CA GLN A 1 1.12 -1.89 -20.23
C GLN A 1 0.79 -2.96 -19.20
N SER A 2 1.79 -3.60 -18.59
CA SER A 2 1.58 -4.56 -17.49
C SER A 2 1.34 -3.79 -16.19
N LEU A 3 0.34 -4.18 -15.39
CA LEU A 3 0.01 -3.57 -14.09
C LEU A 3 1.23 -3.31 -13.18
N PRO A 4 2.21 -4.24 -13.03
CA PRO A 4 3.42 -3.98 -12.25
C PRO A 4 4.30 -2.86 -12.80
N ALA A 5 4.33 -2.64 -14.12
CA ALA A 5 5.13 -1.57 -14.73
C ALA A 5 4.52 -0.18 -14.44
N VAL A 6 3.19 -0.06 -14.54
CA VAL A 6 2.47 1.19 -14.23
C VAL A 6 2.56 1.52 -12.75
N TRP A 7 2.48 0.51 -11.89
CA TRP A 7 2.62 0.68 -10.45
C TRP A 7 4.04 1.14 -10.07
N PHE A 8 5.07 0.52 -10.67
CA PHE A 8 6.46 0.90 -10.43
C PHE A 8 6.76 2.33 -10.91
N GLU A 9 6.28 2.69 -12.10
CA GLU A 9 6.44 4.04 -12.68
C GLU A 9 5.76 5.10 -11.80
N TRP A 10 4.55 4.83 -11.30
CA TRP A 10 3.87 5.71 -10.36
C TRP A 10 4.64 5.83 -9.02
N LEU A 11 5.14 4.71 -8.48
CA LEU A 11 5.89 4.67 -7.22
C LEU A 11 7.22 5.43 -7.30
N THR A 12 7.90 5.40 -8.44
CA THR A 12 9.20 6.05 -8.65
C THR A 12 9.11 7.42 -9.30
N SER A 13 7.92 7.85 -9.72
CA SER A 13 7.71 9.19 -10.26
C SER A 13 8.07 10.24 -9.21
N GLU A 14 8.77 11.29 -9.63
CA GLU A 14 9.08 12.43 -8.75
C GLU A 14 7.77 13.01 -8.19
N PRO A 15 7.67 13.21 -6.86
CA PRO A 15 6.47 13.79 -6.26
C PRO A 15 6.43 15.29 -6.61
N ARG A 16 5.84 15.62 -7.76
CA ARG A 16 5.83 16.98 -8.30
C ARG A 16 5.02 17.97 -7.46
N VAL A 17 4.17 17.49 -6.55
CA VAL A 17 3.38 18.35 -5.64
C VAL A 17 3.09 17.60 -4.33
N TYR A 18 4.06 17.54 -3.42
CA TYR A 18 3.79 17.15 -2.03
C TYR A 18 4.65 18.00 -1.08
N SER A 19 4.04 18.49 0.00
CA SER A 19 4.75 19.18 1.08
C SER A 19 5.95 18.33 1.53
N SER A 20 7.08 18.97 1.86
CA SER A 20 8.36 18.29 2.16
C SER A 20 8.22 17.18 3.21
N ARG A 21 7.26 17.30 4.14
CA ARG A 21 6.97 16.27 5.16
C ARG A 21 6.35 14.99 4.57
N SER A 22 5.50 15.11 3.57
CA SER A 22 4.89 13.97 2.86
C SER A 22 5.91 13.24 1.98
N VAL A 23 6.84 13.98 1.35
CA VAL A 23 7.92 13.38 0.54
C VAL A 23 8.86 12.54 1.41
N LEU A 24 9.22 13.04 2.61
CA LEU A 24 10.03 12.30 3.58
C LEU A 24 9.31 11.05 4.10
N ALA A 25 8.00 11.14 4.33
CA ALA A 25 7.18 10.01 4.75
C ALA A 25 7.13 8.91 3.67
N VAL A 26 6.90 9.28 2.41
CA VAL A 26 6.89 8.34 1.27
C VAL A 26 8.24 7.66 1.10
N GLY A 27 9.35 8.42 1.13
CA GLY A 27 10.70 7.84 1.03
C GLY A 27 11.01 6.84 2.14
N THR A 28 10.54 7.10 3.37
CA THR A 28 10.69 6.20 4.51
C THR A 28 9.90 4.91 4.31
N VAL A 29 8.65 5.01 3.85
CA VAL A 29 7.79 3.84 3.56
C VAL A 29 8.39 2.99 2.45
N ILE A 30 8.84 3.59 1.35
CA ILE A 30 9.49 2.87 0.24
C ILE A 30 10.76 2.16 0.73
N LYS A 31 11.56 2.81 1.57
CA LYS A 31 12.75 2.19 2.17
C LYS A 31 12.40 1.00 3.04
N ALA A 32 11.37 1.10 3.87
CA ALA A 32 10.89 0.01 4.71
C ALA A 32 10.38 -1.17 3.86
N LEU A 33 9.57 -0.90 2.82
CA LEU A 33 9.08 -1.92 1.89
C LEU A 33 10.23 -2.63 1.17
N ARG A 34 11.24 -1.87 0.69
CA ARG A 34 12.44 -2.45 0.08
C ARG A 34 13.20 -3.35 1.05
N ASN A 35 13.32 -2.96 2.32
CA ASN A 35 13.97 -3.79 3.34
C ASN A 35 13.18 -5.08 3.61
N LEU A 36 11.85 -5.00 3.70
CA LEU A 36 10.98 -6.17 3.87
C LEU A 36 11.05 -7.13 2.68
N HIS A 37 11.14 -6.60 1.46
CA HIS A 37 11.33 -7.38 0.24
C HIS A 37 12.69 -8.08 0.23
N LYS A 38 13.77 -7.39 0.60
CA LYS A 38 15.13 -7.97 0.67
C LYS A 38 15.25 -9.14 1.65
N VAL A 39 14.45 -9.14 2.71
CA VAL A 39 14.42 -10.24 3.68
C VAL A 39 13.32 -11.27 3.36
N GLU A 40 12.72 -11.21 2.17
CA GLU A 40 11.65 -12.11 1.69
C GLU A 40 10.43 -12.20 2.62
N LYS A 41 10.21 -11.18 3.45
CA LYS A 41 9.10 -11.13 4.40
C LYS A 41 7.91 -10.32 3.89
N LEU A 42 8.09 -9.54 2.82
CA LEU A 42 7.04 -8.65 2.33
C LEU A 42 5.78 -9.45 1.95
N ASP A 43 5.90 -10.48 1.12
CA ASP A 43 4.77 -11.32 0.70
C ASP A 43 4.09 -12.02 1.87
N LEU A 44 4.89 -12.53 2.83
CA LEU A 44 4.37 -13.14 4.05
C LEU A 44 3.52 -12.14 4.85
N HIS A 45 3.98 -10.89 5.00
CA HIS A 45 3.24 -9.86 5.74
C HIS A 45 1.96 -9.43 4.99
N ILE A 46 2.00 -9.38 3.65
CA ILE A 46 0.82 -9.10 2.83
C ILE A 46 -0.23 -10.21 3.01
N ALA A 47 0.18 -11.47 2.97
CA ALA A 47 -0.71 -12.62 3.18
C ALA A 47 -1.33 -12.61 4.58
N GLN A 48 -0.52 -12.41 5.62
CA GLN A 48 -0.98 -12.29 7.02
C GLN A 48 -1.95 -11.13 7.21
N PHE A 49 -1.72 -10.00 6.53
CA PHE A 49 -2.63 -8.87 6.59
C PHE A 49 -4.00 -9.24 5.99
N HIS A 50 -4.04 -9.87 4.82
CA HIS A 50 -5.30 -10.32 4.21
C HIS A 50 -6.04 -11.34 5.08
N GLU A 51 -5.33 -12.30 5.68
CA GLU A 51 -5.91 -13.27 6.61
C GLU A 51 -6.59 -12.58 7.80
N ARG A 52 -5.91 -11.61 8.42
CA ARG A 52 -6.44 -10.86 9.57
C ARG A 52 -7.62 -9.96 9.21
N VAL A 53 -7.61 -9.38 8.02
CA VAL A 53 -8.75 -8.60 7.49
C VAL A 53 -9.96 -9.52 7.28
N ASN A 54 -9.76 -10.69 6.67
CA ASN A 54 -10.85 -11.64 6.39
C ASN A 54 -11.42 -12.30 7.66
N THR A 55 -10.59 -12.47 8.69
CA THR A 55 -11.01 -13.06 9.99
C THR A 55 -11.64 -12.01 10.91
N GLU A 56 -11.88 -10.78 10.43
CA GLU A 56 -12.38 -9.63 11.19
C GLU A 56 -11.54 -9.29 12.44
N SER A 57 -10.30 -9.79 12.50
CA SER A 57 -9.37 -9.54 13.61
C SER A 57 -8.84 -8.11 13.57
N ILE A 58 -8.86 -7.46 12.41
CA ILE A 58 -8.55 -6.05 12.23
C ILE A 58 -9.79 -5.40 11.61
N VAL A 59 -10.50 -4.59 12.40
CA VAL A 59 -11.60 -3.76 11.91
C VAL A 59 -11.03 -2.40 11.53
N ASP A 60 -11.12 -2.05 10.25
CA ASP A 60 -10.88 -0.70 9.80
C ASP A 60 -12.07 0.18 10.24
N PRO A 61 -11.86 1.20 11.09
CA PRO A 61 -12.94 2.09 11.51
C PRO A 61 -13.46 2.97 10.36
N THR A 62 -12.73 3.04 9.24
CA THR A 62 -13.11 3.81 8.06
C THR A 62 -14.05 2.98 7.19
N PRO A 63 -15.29 3.44 6.94
CA PRO A 63 -16.19 2.77 6.00
C PRO A 63 -15.54 2.65 4.63
N ALA A 64 -15.73 1.51 3.95
CA ALA A 64 -15.17 1.29 2.61
C ALA A 64 -15.58 2.38 1.60
N SER A 65 -16.76 2.96 1.75
CA SER A 65 -17.26 4.07 0.94
C SER A 65 -16.44 5.36 1.05
N ALA A 66 -15.77 5.59 2.19
CA ALA A 66 -14.92 6.77 2.42
C ALA A 66 -13.54 6.64 1.77
N ARG A 67 -13.20 5.47 1.22
CA ARG A 67 -11.94 5.21 0.51
C ARG A 67 -12.15 5.26 -1.01
N PRO A 68 -11.20 5.82 -1.78
CA PRO A 68 -11.14 5.62 -3.23
C PRO A 68 -11.13 4.14 -3.61
N ALA A 69 -11.81 3.77 -4.70
CA ALA A 69 -12.02 2.37 -5.08
C ALA A 69 -10.72 1.55 -5.18
N PHE A 70 -9.64 2.16 -5.70
CA PHE A 70 -8.35 1.51 -5.90
C PHE A 70 -7.56 1.22 -4.61
N ILE A 71 -7.99 1.72 -3.45
CA ILE A 71 -7.39 1.40 -2.14
C ILE A 71 -8.35 0.64 -1.21
N ARG A 72 -9.50 0.20 -1.72
CA ARG A 72 -10.45 -0.62 -0.95
C ARG A 72 -9.94 -2.06 -0.87
N LEU A 73 -10.04 -2.66 0.31
CA LEU A 73 -9.66 -4.05 0.55
C LEU A 73 -10.68 -5.03 -0.06
N GLN A 74 -11.94 -4.62 -0.12
CA GLN A 74 -13.00 -5.37 -0.77
C GLN A 74 -13.61 -4.54 -1.91
N PRO A 75 -13.87 -5.15 -3.08
CA PRO A 75 -14.62 -4.50 -4.13
C PRO A 75 -16.03 -4.20 -3.60
N GLN A 76 -16.46 -2.95 -3.74
CA GLN A 76 -17.82 -2.55 -3.45
C GLN A 76 -18.65 -2.82 -4.73
N PRO A 77 -19.82 -3.48 -4.64
CA PRO A 77 -20.71 -3.64 -5.79
C PRO A 77 -21.23 -2.28 -6.30
#